data_AF-A0A1K1LCM3-F1
#
_entry.id   AF-A0A1K1LCM3-F1
#
_cell.length_a   1.000
_cell.length_b   1.000
_cell.length_c   1.000
_cell.angle_alpha   90.00
_cell.angle_beta   90.00
_cell.angle_gamma   90.00
#
_symmetry.space_group_name_H-M   'P 1'
#
loop_
_entity.id
_entity.type
_entity.pdbx_description
1 polymer ?
#
loop_
_entity_poly.entity_id
_entity_poly.type
_entity_poly.pdbx_seq_one_letter_code
_entity_poly.pdbx_strand_id
1 'polypeptide(L)'
;MDQVFNELSLSASLPDDHAAQAALLELKKASDKLKALGFSPQIRVTEDFAVRHVTPGCTIHEYLRRPAGGIEKTLCQLLLKRFSDAPYVEQLCTDAGMTILEEYVIDEEPCKGLALASLWDIPALSLAGDARFVPPYVTLTRNSLNEAASAVSEEECQVGLICGEEDIPHHEESIKARFYEPTNTGKELLEYAHRRLTHLLFSTVAEDQLRDMPQGHVLLPRIRKILEELQRAMREAVETRNFCPKGFKYTPAEGDSATQGKKGQKHTFTFNATGRQGGSLTVDLLCESHMRITGGDRVYFYADTGKETVYVGHIGKHLPGKKYG
;
A
#
# COMPACT_ATOMS: atom_id res chain seq x y z
N MET A 1 -1.92 2.06 2.70
CA MET A 1 -1.27 3.08 1.85
C MET A 1 -1.00 4.28 2.75
N ASP A 2 0.18 4.86 2.65
CA ASP A 2 0.54 6.07 3.42
C ASP A 2 -0.02 7.32 2.73
N GLN A 3 -0.08 8.41 3.48
CA GLN A 3 -0.44 9.73 2.96
C GLN A 3 0.80 10.36 2.31
N VAL A 4 0.62 11.30 1.38
CA VAL A 4 1.73 11.97 0.70
C VAL A 4 1.59 13.48 0.86
N PHE A 5 2.69 14.16 1.17
CA PHE A 5 2.73 15.60 1.34
C PHE A 5 3.26 16.30 0.09
N ASN A 6 2.63 17.40 -0.29
CA ASN A 6 3.10 18.34 -1.30
C ASN A 6 4.15 19.28 -0.70
N GLU A 7 5.43 18.97 -0.92
CA GLU A 7 6.58 19.70 -0.41
C GLU A 7 6.66 21.14 -0.93
N LEU A 8 6.12 21.43 -2.10
CA LEU A 8 6.13 22.78 -2.67
C LEU A 8 5.22 23.74 -1.88
N SER A 9 4.27 23.23 -1.09
CA SER A 9 3.48 24.04 -0.17
C SER A 9 4.28 24.62 1.01
N LEU A 10 5.53 24.17 1.19
CA LEU A 10 6.53 24.72 2.12
C LEU A 10 7.53 25.62 1.38
N SER A 11 7.04 26.66 0.73
CA SER A 11 7.86 27.65 0.00
C SER A 11 7.83 29.03 0.69
N ALA A 12 7.84 29.04 2.03
CA ALA A 12 7.63 30.24 2.85
C ALA A 12 6.30 30.97 2.55
N SER A 13 5.29 30.22 2.10
CA SER A 13 4.00 30.76 1.65
C SER A 13 3.14 31.28 2.81
N LEU A 14 3.49 30.99 4.07
CA LEU A 14 2.77 31.47 5.26
C LEU A 14 3.50 32.68 5.87
N PRO A 15 2.77 33.78 6.16
CA PRO A 15 3.39 35.05 6.55
C PRO A 15 4.05 35.03 7.94
N ASP A 16 3.51 34.24 8.87
CA ASP A 16 3.94 34.21 10.26
C ASP A 16 3.62 32.87 10.95
N ASP A 17 4.10 32.75 12.19
CA ASP A 17 3.92 31.55 13.01
C ASP A 17 2.45 31.25 13.34
N HIS A 18 1.59 32.27 13.39
CA HIS A 18 0.18 32.07 13.66
C HIS A 18 -0.52 31.43 12.44
N ALA A 19 -0.20 31.91 11.23
CA ALA A 19 -0.63 31.30 9.98
C ALA A 19 -0.08 29.88 9.84
N ALA A 20 1.19 29.64 10.20
CA ALA A 20 1.79 28.30 10.26
C ALA A 20 1.03 27.37 11.21
N GLN A 21 0.72 27.82 12.42
CA GLN A 21 -0.04 27.04 13.38
C GLN A 21 -1.42 26.66 12.84
N ALA A 22 -2.13 27.61 12.24
CA ALA A 22 -3.46 27.39 11.68
C ALA A 22 -3.41 26.36 10.52
N ALA A 23 -2.49 26.53 9.56
CA ALA A 23 -2.34 25.63 8.43
C ALA A 23 -1.95 24.20 8.86
N LEU A 24 -1.02 24.07 9.82
CA LEU A 24 -0.61 22.77 10.35
C LEU A 24 -1.72 22.08 11.16
N LEU A 25 -2.59 22.85 11.82
CA LEU A 25 -3.76 22.31 12.50
C LEU A 25 -4.77 21.73 11.49
N GLU A 26 -5.04 22.44 10.38
CA GLU A 26 -5.91 21.94 9.31
C GLU A 26 -5.32 20.70 8.63
N LEU A 27 -4.02 20.71 8.33
CA LEU A 27 -3.29 19.54 7.82
C LEU A 27 -3.47 18.32 8.74
N LYS A 28 -3.36 18.52 10.06
CA LYS A 28 -3.55 17.45 11.06
C LYS A 28 -4.98 16.90 11.02
N LYS A 29 -6.00 17.76 10.91
CA LYS A 29 -7.41 17.35 10.83
C LYS A 29 -7.69 16.58 9.54
N ALA A 30 -7.22 17.09 8.41
CA ALA A 30 -7.31 16.41 7.12
C ALA A 30 -6.67 15.03 7.17
N SER A 31 -5.45 14.93 7.72
CA SER A 31 -4.73 13.67 7.90
C SER A 31 -5.46 12.67 8.80
N ASP A 32 -6.14 13.13 9.86
CA ASP A 32 -6.98 12.27 10.71
C ASP A 32 -8.21 11.73 9.97
N LYS A 33 -8.84 12.55 9.14
CA LYS A 33 -10.00 12.16 8.37
C LYS A 33 -9.62 11.20 7.23
N LEU A 34 -8.47 11.40 6.57
CA LEU A 34 -7.89 10.42 5.63
C LEU A 34 -7.59 9.08 6.31
N LYS A 35 -7.04 9.11 7.53
CA LYS A 35 -6.84 7.89 8.33
C LYS A 35 -8.15 7.16 8.60
N ALA A 36 -9.24 7.88 8.88
CA ALA A 36 -10.56 7.28 9.06
C ALA A 36 -11.10 6.62 7.77
N LEU A 37 -10.64 7.07 6.59
CA LEU A 37 -10.97 6.49 5.28
C LEU A 37 -10.07 5.31 4.87
N GLY A 38 -9.09 4.93 5.69
CA GLY A 38 -8.26 3.74 5.47
C GLY A 38 -6.77 4.01 5.20
N PHE A 39 -6.35 5.28 5.14
CA PHE A 39 -4.93 5.61 5.05
C PHE A 39 -4.19 5.27 6.36
N SER A 40 -2.91 4.95 6.21
CA SER A 40 -1.97 4.90 7.33
C SER A 40 -1.78 6.32 7.91
N PRO A 41 -1.48 6.46 9.21
CA PRO A 41 -1.19 7.76 9.82
C PRO A 41 0.13 8.38 9.35
N GLN A 42 0.97 7.64 8.64
CA GLN A 42 2.25 8.12 8.12
C GLN A 42 2.02 9.04 6.92
N ILE A 43 2.76 10.15 6.89
CA ILE A 43 2.81 11.14 5.82
C ILE A 43 4.21 11.09 5.22
N ARG A 44 4.29 10.71 3.94
CA ARG A 44 5.52 10.64 3.16
C ARG A 44 5.94 12.03 2.72
N VAL A 45 7.22 12.32 2.89
CA VAL A 45 7.86 13.61 2.57
C VAL A 45 9.11 13.38 1.74
N THR A 46 9.59 14.44 1.09
CA THR A 46 10.84 14.46 0.33
C THR A 46 12.06 14.49 1.26
N GLU A 47 13.23 14.13 0.73
CA GLU A 47 14.50 14.16 1.48
C GLU A 47 14.82 15.56 2.05
N ASP A 48 14.49 16.60 1.29
CA ASP A 48 14.73 18.00 1.64
C ASP A 48 13.66 18.59 2.57
N PHE A 49 12.63 17.83 2.96
CA PHE A 49 11.48 18.32 3.72
C PHE A 49 11.89 19.12 4.96
N ALA A 50 12.85 18.61 5.74
CA ALA A 50 13.27 19.22 6.98
C ALA A 50 13.84 20.65 6.82
N VAL A 51 14.45 20.95 5.67
CA VAL A 51 15.09 22.25 5.41
C VAL A 51 14.17 23.23 4.67
N ARG A 52 12.96 22.81 4.29
CA ARG A 52 11.98 23.67 3.63
C ARG A 52 11.36 24.66 4.61
N HIS A 53 11.05 25.85 4.12
CA HIS A 53 10.58 26.97 4.93
C HIS A 53 9.05 26.95 5.05
N VAL A 54 8.55 26.93 6.28
CA VAL A 54 7.11 27.07 6.56
C VAL A 54 6.71 28.55 6.57
N THR A 55 7.56 29.40 7.15
CA THR A 55 7.44 30.86 7.17
C THR A 55 8.78 31.50 6.76
N PRO A 56 8.82 32.80 6.43
CA PRO A 56 10.08 33.50 6.15
C PRO A 56 11.08 33.35 7.29
N GLY A 57 12.21 32.69 7.01
CA GLY A 57 13.29 32.50 7.99
C GLY A 57 13.05 31.42 9.05
N CYS A 58 12.01 30.58 8.91
CA CYS A 58 11.81 29.42 9.77
C CYS A 58 11.53 28.16 8.93
N THR A 59 12.39 27.16 9.08
CA THR A 59 12.18 25.85 8.48
C THR A 59 11.06 25.08 9.19
N ILE A 60 10.41 24.14 8.50
CA ILE A 60 9.41 23.26 9.11
C ILE A 60 10.00 22.48 10.28
N HIS A 61 11.27 22.08 10.19
CA HIS A 61 11.94 21.34 11.24
C HIS A 61 12.19 22.18 12.50
N GLU A 62 12.67 23.42 12.32
CA GLU A 62 12.82 24.37 13.42
C GLU A 62 11.47 24.67 14.06
N TYR A 63 10.44 24.92 13.25
CA TYR A 63 9.09 25.19 13.72
C TYR A 63 8.56 24.04 14.59
N LEU A 64 8.64 22.80 14.10
CA LEU A 64 8.10 21.64 14.80
C LEU A 64 8.90 21.26 16.07
N ARG A 65 10.18 21.66 16.17
CA ARG A 65 11.04 21.36 17.32
C ARG A 65 11.17 22.50 18.33
N ARG A 66 10.60 23.67 18.02
CA ARG A 66 10.69 24.83 18.91
C ARG A 66 10.04 24.55 20.27
N PRO A 67 10.55 25.16 21.36
CA PRO A 67 9.88 25.08 22.65
C PRO A 67 8.48 25.69 22.57
N ALA A 68 7.45 24.84 22.61
CA ALA A 68 6.04 25.25 22.61
C ALA A 68 5.34 24.81 23.90
N GLY A 69 4.31 25.54 24.31
CA GLY A 69 3.44 25.22 25.43
C GLY A 69 2.10 24.62 24.98
N GLY A 70 1.43 23.91 25.89
CA GLY A 70 0.01 23.53 25.72
C GLY A 70 -0.33 22.76 24.44
N ILE A 71 -1.37 23.22 23.74
CA ILE A 71 -1.96 22.57 22.56
C ILE A 71 -0.97 22.54 21.39
N GLU A 72 -0.17 23.59 21.22
CA GLU A 72 0.81 23.71 20.14
C GLU A 72 1.92 22.66 20.25
N LYS A 73 2.41 22.39 21.47
CA LYS A 73 3.37 21.30 21.72
C LYS A 73 2.81 19.95 21.29
N THR A 74 1.53 19.71 21.58
CA THR A 74 0.86 18.45 21.24
C THR A 74 0.72 18.29 19.73
N LEU A 75 0.36 19.37 19.03
CA LEU A 75 0.29 19.41 17.57
C LEU A 75 1.65 19.08 16.94
N CYS A 76 2.71 19.79 17.35
CA CYS A 76 4.05 19.63 16.79
C CYS A 76 4.61 18.22 17.00
N GLN A 77 4.48 17.66 18.21
CA GLN A 77 4.91 16.29 18.51
C GLN A 77 4.17 15.25 17.68
N LEU A 78 2.88 15.46 17.45
CA LEU A 78 2.07 14.55 16.66
C LEU A 78 2.45 14.61 15.17
N LEU A 79 2.67 15.81 14.62
CA LEU A 79 3.12 15.98 13.24
C LEU A 79 4.52 15.40 13.01
N LEU A 80 5.46 15.62 13.93
CA LEU A 80 6.78 14.98 13.89
C LEU A 80 6.72 13.46 13.85
N LYS A 81 5.70 12.86 14.49
CA LYS A 81 5.50 11.40 14.47
C LYS A 81 4.84 10.90 13.18
N ARG A 82 4.11 11.77 12.47
CA ARG A 82 3.42 11.42 11.21
C ARG A 82 4.32 11.60 10.01
N PHE A 83 5.11 12.68 9.97
CA PHE A 83 6.10 12.85 8.91
C PHE A 83 7.14 11.73 9.02
N SER A 84 7.27 10.97 7.94
CA SER A 84 8.12 9.79 7.90
C SER A 84 9.32 10.03 7.02
N ASP A 85 10.50 9.87 7.61
CA ASP A 85 11.79 10.05 6.95
C ASP A 85 12.23 8.82 6.12
N ALA A 86 11.53 7.68 6.16
CA ALA A 86 11.95 6.50 5.39
C ALA A 86 10.82 5.50 5.09
N PRO A 87 10.72 5.00 3.85
CA PRO A 87 11.34 5.55 2.64
C PRO A 87 10.81 6.96 2.33
N TYR A 88 11.69 7.82 1.80
CA TYR A 88 11.34 9.15 1.27
C TYR A 88 10.58 9.03 -0.05
N VAL A 89 9.90 10.12 -0.44
CA VAL A 89 9.09 10.20 -1.65
C VAL A 89 9.87 9.84 -2.91
N GLU A 90 11.14 10.23 -3.01
CA GLU A 90 12.02 10.00 -4.16
C GLU A 90 12.25 8.51 -4.43
N GLN A 91 12.54 7.75 -3.37
CA GLN A 91 12.66 6.29 -3.45
C GLN A 91 11.31 5.67 -3.84
N LEU A 92 10.21 6.14 -3.24
CA LEU A 92 8.88 5.62 -3.50
C LEU A 92 8.39 5.91 -4.94
N CYS A 93 8.81 7.01 -5.55
CA CYS A 93 8.57 7.29 -6.96
C CYS A 93 9.28 6.26 -7.85
N THR A 94 10.55 5.97 -7.52
CA THR A 94 11.34 4.94 -8.23
C THR A 94 10.69 3.56 -8.09
N ASP A 95 10.26 3.20 -6.89
CA ASP A 95 9.54 1.94 -6.62
C ASP A 95 8.19 1.86 -7.34
N ALA A 96 7.56 3.01 -7.59
CA ALA A 96 6.32 3.13 -8.37
C ALA A 96 6.55 3.12 -9.89
N GLY A 97 7.80 2.99 -10.35
CA GLY A 97 8.15 2.85 -11.76
C GLY A 97 8.55 4.15 -12.46
N MET A 98 8.68 5.27 -11.73
CA MET A 98 9.20 6.51 -12.30
C MET A 98 10.69 6.34 -12.62
N THR A 99 11.07 6.66 -13.85
CA THR A 99 12.46 6.56 -14.32
C THR A 99 13.20 7.89 -14.22
N ILE A 100 14.52 7.86 -14.38
CA ILE A 100 15.35 9.09 -14.46
C ILE A 100 15.05 9.98 -15.66
N LEU A 101 14.29 9.45 -16.63
CA LEU A 101 13.90 10.14 -17.86
C LEU A 101 12.54 10.84 -17.72
N GLU A 102 11.95 10.79 -16.53
CA GLU A 102 10.64 11.36 -16.23
C GLU A 102 10.76 12.42 -15.13
N GLU A 103 10.00 13.49 -15.29
CA GLU A 103 9.91 14.56 -14.31
C GLU A 103 8.48 15.08 -14.24
N TYR A 104 8.05 15.45 -13.03
CA TYR A 104 6.76 16.05 -12.76
C TYR A 104 7.05 17.46 -12.27
N VAL A 105 6.43 18.47 -12.90
CA VAL A 105 6.69 19.88 -12.63
C VAL A 105 5.41 20.70 -12.48
N ILE A 106 5.50 21.76 -11.68
CA ILE A 106 4.52 22.86 -11.62
C ILE A 106 5.31 24.15 -11.77
N ASP A 107 4.95 24.99 -12.75
CA ASP A 107 5.66 26.25 -13.03
C ASP A 107 7.18 26.08 -13.11
N GLU A 108 7.63 25.03 -13.82
CA GLU A 108 9.05 24.63 -13.97
C GLU A 108 9.74 24.12 -12.67
N GLU A 109 9.05 24.06 -11.54
CA GLU A 109 9.56 23.50 -10.28
C GLU A 109 9.25 21.99 -10.17
N PRO A 110 10.25 21.13 -9.91
CA PRO A 110 10.03 19.70 -9.68
C PRO A 110 9.15 19.43 -8.45
N CYS A 111 8.14 18.57 -8.60
CA CYS A 111 7.17 18.25 -7.54
C CYS A 111 7.08 16.74 -7.28
N LYS A 112 7.99 16.21 -6.47
CA LYS A 112 8.08 14.77 -6.18
C LYS A 112 6.91 14.25 -5.34
N GLY A 113 6.43 15.02 -4.37
CA GLY A 113 5.27 14.63 -3.57
C GLY A 113 4.00 14.50 -4.40
N LEU A 114 3.77 15.45 -5.30
CA LEU A 114 2.65 15.39 -6.25
C LEU A 114 2.84 14.31 -7.31
N ALA A 115 4.07 14.06 -7.76
CA ALA A 115 4.38 12.92 -8.63
C ALA A 115 3.98 11.59 -7.99
N LEU A 116 4.37 11.36 -6.73
CA LEU A 116 4.03 10.13 -6.03
C LEU A 116 2.52 9.98 -5.83
N ALA A 117 1.83 11.06 -5.48
CA ALA A 117 0.37 11.07 -5.37
C ALA A 117 -0.31 10.72 -6.71
N SER A 118 0.20 11.25 -7.83
CA SER A 118 -0.24 10.89 -9.17
C SER A 118 -0.03 9.41 -9.48
N LEU A 119 1.18 8.88 -9.24
CA LEU A 119 1.53 7.47 -9.49
C LEU A 119 0.70 6.51 -8.62
N TRP A 120 0.39 6.91 -7.39
CA TRP A 120 -0.42 6.11 -6.47
C TRP A 120 -1.93 6.28 -6.67
N ASP A 121 -2.34 7.24 -7.50
CA ASP A 121 -3.73 7.61 -7.75
C ASP A 121 -4.46 7.91 -6.42
N ILE A 122 -3.88 8.85 -5.66
CA ILE A 122 -4.42 9.35 -4.39
C ILE A 122 -4.29 10.87 -4.30
N PRO A 123 -5.09 11.54 -3.43
CA PRO A 123 -4.88 12.96 -3.18
C PRO A 123 -3.63 13.21 -2.32
N ALA A 124 -2.98 14.34 -2.56
CA ALA A 124 -1.88 14.86 -1.77
C ALA A 124 -2.38 15.83 -0.68
N LEU A 125 -1.74 15.78 0.48
CA LEU A 125 -1.88 16.78 1.52
C LEU A 125 -1.03 18.01 1.21
N SER A 126 -1.56 19.21 1.41
CA SER A 126 -0.87 20.47 1.16
C SER A 126 -1.20 21.50 2.23
N LEU A 127 -0.30 22.46 2.48
CA LEU A 127 -0.68 23.64 3.27
C LEU A 127 -1.49 24.61 2.40
N ALA A 128 -2.47 25.28 3.00
CA ALA A 128 -3.14 26.42 2.39
C ALA A 128 -2.26 27.66 2.52
N GLY A 129 -2.00 28.39 1.44
CA GLY A 129 -1.21 29.63 1.48
C GLY A 129 -0.52 29.98 0.16
N ASP A 130 -0.29 28.99 -0.68
CA ASP A 130 0.22 29.18 -2.04
C ASP A 130 -0.94 29.19 -3.05
N ALA A 131 -0.98 30.20 -3.92
CA ALA A 131 -2.04 30.35 -4.92
C ALA A 131 -1.99 29.26 -6.01
N ARG A 132 -0.88 28.54 -6.15
CA ARG A 132 -0.76 27.38 -7.05
C ARG A 132 -1.55 26.16 -6.55
N PHE A 133 -1.82 26.07 -5.24
CA PHE A 133 -2.40 24.90 -4.59
C PHE A 133 -3.82 25.19 -4.11
N VAL A 134 -4.77 25.21 -5.06
CA VAL A 134 -6.19 25.44 -4.80
C VAL A 134 -6.96 24.12 -4.94
N PRO A 135 -7.59 23.59 -3.87
CA PRO A 135 -8.46 22.42 -3.96
C PRO A 135 -9.63 22.61 -4.93
N PRO A 136 -10.19 21.54 -5.52
CA PRO A 136 -9.94 20.13 -5.18
C PRO A 136 -8.79 19.48 -5.95
N TYR A 137 -8.27 20.09 -7.00
CA TYR A 137 -7.24 19.48 -7.85
C TYR A 137 -6.15 20.47 -8.22
N VAL A 138 -4.93 19.96 -8.40
CA VAL A 138 -3.81 20.68 -9.00
C VAL A 138 -3.43 20.02 -10.33
N THR A 139 -3.10 20.83 -11.33
CA THR A 139 -2.60 20.36 -12.63
C THR A 139 -1.08 20.46 -12.62
N LEU A 140 -0.42 19.42 -13.11
CA LEU A 140 1.03 19.34 -13.21
C LEU A 140 1.40 18.81 -14.58
N THR A 141 2.63 19.07 -15.02
CA THR A 141 3.15 18.57 -16.30
C THR A 141 4.09 17.42 -16.03
N ARG A 142 3.84 16.28 -16.67
CA ARG A 142 4.75 15.14 -16.72
C ARG A 142 5.56 15.23 -18.00
N ASN A 143 6.86 15.48 -17.83
CA ASN A 143 7.83 15.46 -18.90
C ASN A 143 8.47 14.07 -18.96
N SER A 144 8.59 13.51 -20.15
CA SER A 144 9.22 12.22 -20.38
C SER A 144 10.11 12.27 -21.62
N LEU A 145 11.31 11.70 -21.51
CA LEU A 145 12.27 11.58 -22.60
C LEU A 145 12.21 10.18 -23.20
N ASN A 146 11.90 10.10 -24.49
CA ASN A 146 11.99 8.85 -25.24
C ASN A 146 13.38 8.71 -25.87
N GLU A 147 14.21 7.80 -25.35
CA GLU A 147 15.57 7.55 -25.86
C GLU A 147 15.60 7.21 -27.36
N ALA A 148 14.55 6.58 -27.89
CA ALA A 148 14.50 6.18 -29.30
C ALA A 148 14.18 7.34 -30.25
N ALA A 149 13.51 8.39 -29.76
CA ALA A 149 12.99 9.48 -30.60
C ALA A 149 13.70 10.83 -30.35
N SER A 150 14.53 10.94 -29.30
CA SER A 150 15.09 12.22 -28.82
C SER A 150 14.01 13.32 -28.67
N ALA A 151 12.78 12.90 -28.39
CA ALA A 151 11.62 13.77 -28.27
C ALA A 151 11.18 13.82 -26.81
N VAL A 152 10.88 15.03 -26.34
CA VAL A 152 10.22 15.25 -25.06
C VAL A 152 8.73 15.09 -25.28
N SER A 153 8.10 14.19 -24.53
CA SER A 153 6.64 14.13 -24.40
C SER A 153 6.21 14.84 -23.12
N GLU A 154 5.27 15.75 -23.28
CA GLU A 154 4.63 16.49 -22.20
C GLU A 154 3.18 16.00 -22.06
N GLU A 155 2.81 15.62 -20.85
CA GLU A 155 1.47 15.13 -20.50
C GLU A 155 0.94 15.92 -19.30
N GLU A 156 -0.22 16.56 -19.44
CA GLU A 156 -0.89 17.17 -18.30
C GLU A 156 -1.52 16.08 -17.42
N CYS A 157 -1.19 16.11 -16.13
CA CYS A 157 -1.73 15.21 -15.12
C CYS A 157 -2.48 16.03 -14.07
N GLN A 158 -3.58 15.46 -13.56
CA GLN A 158 -4.36 16.07 -12.49
C GLN A 158 -4.23 15.25 -11.21
N VAL A 159 -3.95 15.92 -10.09
CA VAL A 159 -3.80 15.28 -8.78
C VAL A 159 -4.78 15.90 -7.79
N GLY A 160 -5.46 15.07 -7.01
CA GLY A 160 -6.33 15.53 -5.93
C GLY A 160 -5.53 16.25 -4.86
N LEU A 161 -6.05 17.37 -4.38
CA LEU A 161 -5.40 18.21 -3.39
C LEU A 161 -6.31 18.38 -2.16
N ILE A 162 -5.71 18.27 -0.98
CA ILE A 162 -6.39 18.43 0.31
C ILE A 162 -5.57 19.39 1.17
N CYS A 163 -6.14 20.56 1.43
CA CYS A 163 -5.58 21.57 2.33
C CYS A 163 -6.26 21.56 3.71
N GLY A 164 -7.52 21.14 3.77
CA GLY A 164 -8.32 21.02 4.98
C GLY A 164 -9.26 19.81 4.96
N GLU A 165 -10.01 19.61 6.05
CA GLU A 165 -10.94 18.49 6.17
C GLU A 165 -12.17 18.61 5.25
N GLU A 166 -12.48 19.84 4.85
CA GLU A 166 -13.53 20.26 3.94
C GLU A 166 -13.28 19.85 2.49
N ASP A 167 -12.02 19.58 2.11
CA ASP A 167 -11.66 19.19 0.75
C ASP A 167 -11.86 17.69 0.49
N ILE A 168 -11.88 16.88 1.55
CA ILE A 168 -11.96 15.42 1.48
C ILE A 168 -13.21 14.90 0.78
N PRO A 169 -14.43 15.46 0.96
CA PRO A 169 -15.62 15.00 0.26
C PRO A 169 -15.48 14.96 -1.27
N HIS A 170 -14.65 15.83 -1.87
CA HIS A 170 -14.39 15.81 -3.32
C HIS A 170 -13.66 14.54 -3.77
N HIS A 171 -12.89 13.92 -2.87
CA HIS A 171 -12.05 12.76 -3.15
C HIS A 171 -12.60 11.47 -2.54
N GLU A 172 -13.61 11.57 -1.66
CA GLU A 172 -14.04 10.46 -0.80
C GLU A 172 -14.46 9.21 -1.58
N GLU A 173 -15.17 9.37 -2.70
CA GLU A 173 -15.57 8.24 -3.54
C GLU A 173 -14.36 7.54 -4.18
N SER A 174 -13.41 8.30 -4.73
CA SER A 174 -12.18 7.77 -5.33
C SER A 174 -11.31 7.06 -4.29
N ILE A 175 -11.15 7.66 -3.11
CA ILE A 175 -10.44 7.09 -1.97
C ILE A 175 -11.12 5.78 -1.55
N LYS A 176 -12.45 5.80 -1.38
CA LYS A 176 -13.20 4.60 -1.02
C LYS A 176 -13.05 3.52 -2.07
N ALA A 177 -13.18 3.83 -3.36
CA ALA A 177 -12.98 2.83 -4.43
C ALA A 177 -11.56 2.23 -4.41
N ARG A 178 -10.55 3.01 -4.05
CA ARG A 178 -9.15 2.57 -3.92
C ARG A 178 -8.93 1.58 -2.77
N PHE A 179 -9.53 1.84 -1.61
CA PHE A 179 -9.40 0.97 -0.42
C PHE A 179 -10.43 -0.16 -0.39
N TYR A 180 -11.63 0.11 -0.88
CA TYR A 180 -12.75 -0.81 -1.02
C TYR A 180 -12.87 -1.23 -2.47
N GLU A 181 -11.91 -2.02 -2.93
CA GLU A 181 -12.16 -2.86 -4.09
C GLU A 181 -13.25 -3.87 -3.69
N PRO A 182 -14.44 -3.86 -4.33
CA PRO A 182 -15.52 -4.75 -3.96
C PRO A 182 -15.08 -6.18 -4.24
N THR A 183 -14.97 -6.97 -3.17
CA THR A 183 -14.73 -8.42 -3.23
C THR A 183 -15.97 -9.11 -2.69
N ASN A 184 -17.12 -8.74 -3.26
CA ASN A 184 -18.44 -9.19 -2.84
C ASN A 184 -18.75 -10.57 -3.39
N THR A 185 -18.14 -10.95 -4.51
CA THR A 185 -18.10 -12.33 -5.03
C THR A 185 -16.71 -12.92 -4.86
N GLY A 186 -16.58 -14.25 -4.92
CA GLY A 186 -15.26 -14.86 -4.91
C GLY A 186 -14.50 -14.70 -6.23
N LYS A 187 -15.20 -14.48 -7.36
CA LYS A 187 -14.57 -14.08 -8.63
C LYS A 187 -13.88 -12.71 -8.51
N GLU A 188 -14.58 -11.71 -7.95
CA GLU A 188 -13.98 -10.39 -7.68
C GLU A 188 -12.79 -10.48 -6.72
N LEU A 189 -12.87 -11.34 -5.69
CA LEU A 189 -11.75 -11.57 -4.78
C LEU A 189 -10.54 -12.20 -5.48
N LEU A 190 -10.77 -13.12 -6.42
CA LEU A 190 -9.71 -13.75 -7.21
C LEU A 190 -9.04 -12.72 -8.15
N GLU A 191 -9.84 -11.90 -8.84
CA GLU A 191 -9.33 -10.81 -9.70
C GLU A 191 -8.51 -9.80 -8.89
N TYR A 192 -9.01 -9.39 -7.72
CA TYR A 192 -8.24 -8.57 -6.76
C TYR A 192 -6.92 -9.25 -6.38
N ALA A 193 -6.95 -10.53 -6.04
CA ALA A 193 -5.76 -11.27 -5.62
C ALA A 193 -4.71 -11.33 -6.74
N HIS A 194 -5.10 -11.67 -7.97
CA HIS A 194 -4.18 -11.70 -9.11
C HIS A 194 -3.57 -10.32 -9.40
N ARG A 195 -4.35 -9.24 -9.22
CA ARG A 195 -3.87 -7.87 -9.48
C ARG A 195 -3.00 -7.30 -8.37
N ARG A 196 -3.32 -7.58 -7.11
CA ARG A 196 -2.76 -6.86 -5.94
C ARG A 196 -1.87 -7.71 -5.05
N LEU A 197 -2.04 -9.03 -5.06
CA LEU A 197 -1.35 -9.96 -4.16
C LEU A 197 -0.29 -10.73 -4.94
N THR A 198 0.69 -10.00 -5.46
CA THR A 198 1.73 -10.46 -6.40
C THR A 198 2.65 -11.56 -5.89
N HIS A 199 2.72 -11.79 -4.58
CA HIS A 199 3.46 -12.90 -3.99
C HIS A 199 2.60 -14.16 -3.82
N LEU A 200 1.32 -14.14 -4.22
CA LEU A 200 0.45 -15.30 -4.13
C LEU A 200 0.28 -15.98 -5.48
N LEU A 201 0.45 -17.30 -5.51
CA LEU A 201 0.13 -18.14 -6.66
C LEU A 201 -0.94 -19.16 -6.27
N PHE A 202 -2.03 -19.23 -7.02
CA PHE A 202 -3.15 -20.12 -6.71
C PHE A 202 -3.09 -21.41 -7.53
N SER A 203 -3.46 -22.53 -6.90
CA SER A 203 -3.75 -23.76 -7.63
C SER A 203 -5.09 -23.62 -8.35
N THR A 204 -5.33 -24.43 -9.38
CA THR A 204 -6.64 -24.47 -10.05
C THR A 204 -7.78 -24.78 -9.06
N VAL A 205 -7.53 -25.66 -8.09
CA VAL A 205 -8.48 -25.98 -7.02
C VAL A 205 -8.86 -24.76 -6.20
N ALA A 206 -7.87 -23.97 -5.76
CA ALA A 206 -8.13 -22.76 -4.98
C ALA A 206 -8.85 -21.68 -5.80
N GLU A 207 -8.52 -21.56 -7.09
CA GLU A 207 -9.20 -20.63 -7.99
C GLU A 207 -10.66 -21.01 -8.20
N ASP A 208 -10.95 -22.28 -8.51
CA ASP A 208 -12.32 -22.78 -8.69
C ASP A 208 -13.14 -22.59 -7.42
N GLN A 209 -12.55 -22.88 -6.26
CA GLN A 209 -13.18 -22.66 -4.95
C GLN A 209 -13.54 -21.20 -4.70
N LEU A 210 -12.71 -20.24 -5.14
CA LEU A 210 -13.05 -18.83 -5.06
C LEU A 210 -14.12 -18.45 -6.07
N ARG A 211 -14.00 -18.85 -7.34
CA ARG A 211 -14.97 -18.53 -8.39
C ARG A 211 -16.38 -19.02 -8.05
N ASP A 212 -16.49 -20.16 -7.38
CA ASP A 212 -17.76 -20.77 -6.97
C ASP A 212 -18.42 -20.08 -5.77
N MET A 213 -17.74 -19.14 -5.09
CA MET A 213 -18.35 -18.40 -3.97
C MET A 213 -19.30 -17.30 -4.47
N PRO A 214 -20.61 -17.39 -4.13
CA PRO A 214 -21.59 -16.44 -4.61
C PRO A 214 -21.42 -15.06 -3.98
N GLN A 215 -22.15 -14.08 -4.52
CA GLN A 215 -22.22 -12.75 -3.95
C GLN A 215 -22.65 -12.78 -2.48
N GLY A 216 -21.96 -12.03 -1.64
CA GLY A 216 -22.23 -11.95 -0.20
C GLY A 216 -21.87 -13.20 0.59
N HIS A 217 -21.08 -14.12 0.01
CA HIS A 217 -20.66 -15.31 0.74
C HIS A 217 -19.91 -14.94 2.03
N VAL A 218 -20.45 -15.40 3.16
CA VAL A 218 -20.06 -15.02 4.53
C VAL A 218 -18.57 -15.14 4.83
N LEU A 219 -17.86 -16.05 4.15
CA LEU A 219 -16.43 -16.27 4.38
C LEU A 219 -15.52 -15.30 3.62
N LEU A 220 -16.00 -14.60 2.59
CA LEU A 220 -15.17 -13.78 1.69
C LEU A 220 -14.35 -12.70 2.43
N PRO A 221 -14.92 -11.90 3.36
CA PRO A 221 -14.13 -10.89 4.06
C PRO A 221 -12.98 -11.48 4.87
N ARG A 222 -13.17 -12.69 5.40
CA ARG A 222 -12.15 -13.36 6.21
C ARG A 222 -11.10 -14.04 5.35
N ILE A 223 -11.49 -14.62 4.21
CA ILE A 223 -10.55 -15.15 3.21
C ILE A 223 -9.66 -14.02 2.70
N ARG A 224 -10.24 -12.88 2.31
CA ARG A 224 -9.49 -11.70 1.87
C ARG A 224 -8.41 -11.29 2.88
N LYS A 225 -8.76 -11.15 4.15
CA LYS A 225 -7.81 -10.80 5.21
C LYS A 225 -6.67 -11.82 5.36
N ILE A 226 -6.96 -13.12 5.16
CA ILE A 226 -5.91 -14.15 5.20
C ILE A 226 -4.98 -13.98 4.00
N LEU A 227 -5.51 -13.77 2.78
CA LEU A 227 -4.69 -13.60 1.59
C LEU A 227 -3.82 -12.33 1.68
N GLU A 228 -4.38 -11.20 2.12
CA GLU A 228 -3.64 -9.96 2.37
C GLU A 228 -2.54 -10.14 3.43
N GLU A 229 -2.81 -10.96 4.45
CA GLU A 229 -1.84 -11.28 5.50
C GLU A 229 -0.70 -12.17 4.98
N LEU A 230 -0.99 -13.15 4.11
CA LEU A 230 0.03 -13.97 3.45
C LEU A 230 0.91 -13.11 2.53
N GLN A 231 0.31 -12.19 1.76
CA GLN A 231 1.03 -11.21 0.94
C GLN A 231 1.96 -10.33 1.80
N ARG A 232 1.44 -9.76 2.90
CA ARG A 232 2.22 -8.96 3.85
C ARG A 232 3.39 -9.76 4.43
N ALA A 233 3.12 -10.98 4.90
CA ALA A 233 4.12 -11.83 5.52
C ALA A 233 5.22 -12.24 4.54
N MET A 234 4.90 -12.49 3.27
CA MET A 234 5.92 -12.78 2.25
C MET A 234 6.76 -11.55 1.92
N ARG A 235 6.13 -10.37 1.79
CA ARG A 235 6.84 -9.11 1.58
C ARG A 235 7.89 -8.83 2.68
N GLU A 236 7.53 -9.05 3.94
CA GLU A 236 8.49 -8.94 5.06
C GLU A 236 9.56 -10.05 5.04
N ALA A 237 9.22 -11.23 4.55
CA ALA A 237 10.14 -12.37 4.46
C ALA A 237 11.20 -12.20 3.36
N VAL A 238 10.95 -11.39 2.32
CA VAL A 238 11.95 -11.06 1.29
C VAL A 238 13.21 -10.49 1.94
N GLU A 239 13.04 -9.57 2.89
CA GLU A 239 14.15 -8.92 3.59
C GLU A 239 14.70 -9.78 4.73
N THR A 240 13.81 -10.35 5.54
CA THR A 240 14.19 -11.01 6.81
C THR A 240 14.48 -12.51 6.66
N ARG A 241 14.15 -13.09 5.50
CA ARG A 241 14.10 -14.54 5.23
C ARG A 241 13.22 -15.33 6.20
N ASN A 242 12.33 -14.65 6.93
CA ASN A 242 11.50 -15.26 7.95
C ASN A 242 10.03 -15.03 7.67
N PHE A 243 9.34 -16.08 7.22
CA PHE A 243 7.90 -16.03 6.91
C PHE A 243 7.05 -16.19 8.17
N CYS A 244 6.48 -15.07 8.65
CA CYS A 244 5.74 -15.00 9.92
C CYS A 244 4.36 -14.31 9.76
N PRO A 245 3.33 -15.05 9.32
CA PRO A 245 1.95 -14.54 9.29
C PRO A 245 1.39 -14.36 10.71
N LYS A 246 0.61 -13.30 10.91
CA LYS A 246 0.08 -12.82 12.18
C LYS A 246 -1.46 -12.91 12.22
N GLY A 247 -2.05 -12.80 13.41
CA GLY A 247 -3.49 -12.58 13.59
C GLY A 247 -4.42 -13.79 13.38
N PHE A 248 -3.99 -14.81 12.66
CA PHE A 248 -4.73 -16.05 12.48
C PHE A 248 -4.04 -17.21 13.20
N LYS A 249 -4.81 -18.25 13.59
CA LYS A 249 -4.23 -19.53 14.06
C LYS A 249 -3.53 -20.20 12.88
N TYR A 250 -2.30 -19.75 12.65
CA TYR A 250 -1.33 -20.30 11.73
C TYR A 250 -0.82 -21.62 12.32
N THR A 251 -0.80 -22.64 11.48
CA THR A 251 -0.17 -23.91 11.80
C THR A 251 0.88 -24.14 10.72
N PRO A 252 2.18 -24.14 11.06
CA PRO A 252 3.24 -24.43 10.10
C PRO A 252 3.13 -25.88 9.63
N ALA A 253 3.83 -26.21 8.54
CA ALA A 253 3.94 -27.59 8.07
C ALA A 253 4.42 -28.52 9.20
N GLU A 254 3.81 -29.70 9.30
CA GLU A 254 4.33 -30.77 10.15
C GLU A 254 5.66 -31.23 9.52
N GLY A 255 6.76 -31.21 10.27
CA GLY A 255 8.12 -31.41 9.71
C GLY A 255 8.33 -32.71 8.93
N ASP A 256 9.49 -32.80 8.27
CA ASP A 256 9.94 -33.76 7.21
C ASP A 256 9.73 -35.28 7.43
N SER A 257 9.08 -35.71 8.51
CA SER A 257 8.81 -37.11 8.84
C SER A 257 7.33 -37.54 8.68
N ALA A 258 6.42 -36.64 8.30
CA ALA A 258 4.99 -36.88 8.55
C ALA A 258 4.11 -37.36 7.37
N THR A 259 4.48 -37.23 6.10
CA THR A 259 3.49 -37.38 4.99
C THR A 259 3.91 -38.19 3.76
N GLN A 260 4.59 -39.32 3.91
CA GLN A 260 4.64 -40.36 2.86
C GLN A 260 3.41 -41.30 2.87
N GLY A 261 2.19 -40.76 2.89
CA GLY A 261 0.96 -41.56 2.88
C GLY A 261 -0.19 -40.93 2.10
N LYS A 262 -1.34 -41.62 1.99
CA LYS A 262 -2.55 -41.19 1.26
C LYS A 262 -3.06 -39.79 1.61
N LYS A 263 -2.60 -39.19 2.72
CA LYS A 263 -2.95 -37.82 3.13
C LYS A 263 -2.03 -36.77 2.50
N GLY A 264 -0.73 -37.03 2.33
CA GLY A 264 0.17 -36.09 1.61
C GLY A 264 -0.34 -35.82 0.19
N GLN A 265 -0.82 -36.86 -0.49
CA GLN A 265 -1.50 -36.73 -1.79
C GLN A 265 -2.76 -35.85 -1.76
N LYS A 266 -3.48 -35.76 -0.62
CA LYS A 266 -4.68 -34.89 -0.49
C LYS A 266 -4.37 -33.43 -0.23
N HIS A 267 -3.13 -33.12 0.17
CA HIS A 267 -2.63 -31.76 0.38
C HIS A 267 -1.63 -31.35 -0.70
N THR A 268 -1.45 -32.19 -1.73
CA THR A 268 -0.61 -31.87 -2.89
C THR A 268 -1.47 -31.21 -3.95
N PHE A 269 -1.05 -30.04 -4.42
CA PHE A 269 -1.76 -29.26 -5.42
C PHE A 269 -0.82 -28.88 -6.55
N THR A 270 -1.37 -28.83 -7.76
CA THR A 270 -0.64 -28.47 -8.97
C THR A 270 -0.73 -26.96 -9.21
N PHE A 271 0.40 -26.36 -9.53
CA PHE A 271 0.54 -24.94 -9.82
C PHE A 271 1.20 -24.74 -11.18
N ASN A 272 0.73 -23.73 -11.92
CA ASN A 272 1.42 -23.26 -13.12
C ASN A 272 2.39 -22.16 -12.71
N ALA A 273 3.68 -22.46 -12.72
CA ALA A 273 4.74 -21.52 -12.40
C ALA A 273 5.52 -21.14 -13.66
N THR A 274 6.02 -19.90 -13.74
CA THR A 274 6.98 -19.50 -14.76
C THR A 274 8.37 -20.01 -14.36
N GLY A 275 8.96 -20.84 -15.22
CA GLY A 275 10.34 -21.28 -15.08
C GLY A 275 11.32 -20.11 -15.26
N ARG A 276 12.54 -20.26 -14.74
CA ARG A 276 13.62 -19.25 -14.84
C ARG A 276 13.99 -18.83 -16.27
N GLN A 277 13.56 -19.59 -17.29
CA GLN A 277 13.77 -19.31 -18.71
C GLN A 277 12.49 -18.85 -19.45
N GLY A 278 11.43 -18.45 -18.73
CA GLY A 278 10.20 -17.93 -19.34
C GLY A 278 9.23 -18.97 -19.89
N GLY A 279 9.52 -20.27 -19.74
CA GLY A 279 8.59 -21.36 -20.06
C GLY A 279 7.60 -21.63 -18.92
N SER A 280 6.36 -22.02 -19.25
CA SER A 280 5.38 -22.50 -18.27
C SER A 280 5.78 -23.89 -17.76
N LEU A 281 5.88 -24.04 -16.44
CA LEU A 281 6.18 -25.29 -15.75
C LEU A 281 5.08 -25.60 -14.75
N THR A 282 4.54 -26.82 -14.80
CA THR A 282 3.67 -27.34 -13.73
C THR A 282 4.51 -27.89 -12.59
N VAL A 283 4.21 -27.47 -11.36
CA VAL A 283 4.86 -27.96 -10.14
C VAL A 283 3.80 -28.44 -9.16
N ASP A 284 4.01 -29.63 -8.61
CA ASP A 284 3.18 -30.16 -7.53
C ASP A 284 3.81 -29.81 -6.18
N LEU A 285 3.04 -29.15 -5.31
CA LEU A 285 3.51 -28.70 -4.00
C LEU A 285 2.58 -29.18 -2.89
N LEU A 286 3.19 -29.62 -1.79
CA LEU A 286 2.52 -30.04 -0.57
C LEU A 286 2.17 -28.81 0.28
N CYS A 287 0.90 -28.44 0.32
CA CYS A 287 0.38 -27.28 1.06
C CYS A 287 -0.17 -27.68 2.42
N GLU A 288 0.70 -27.99 3.39
CA GLU A 288 0.30 -28.42 4.74
C GLU A 288 0.11 -27.25 5.73
N SER A 289 0.79 -26.14 5.47
CA SER A 289 0.63 -24.94 6.29
C SER A 289 -0.77 -24.38 6.07
N HIS A 290 -1.41 -23.91 7.13
CA HIS A 290 -2.76 -23.39 7.00
C HIS A 290 -3.14 -22.32 8.01
N MET A 291 -4.08 -21.47 7.60
CA MET A 291 -4.69 -20.44 8.43
C MET A 291 -6.19 -20.69 8.57
N ARG A 292 -6.73 -20.50 9.78
CA ARG A 292 -8.13 -20.74 10.10
C ARG A 292 -9.06 -19.65 9.57
N ILE A 293 -10.03 -20.01 8.73
CA ILE A 293 -11.18 -19.16 8.39
C ILE A 293 -12.24 -19.33 9.49
N THR A 294 -12.74 -20.56 9.68
CA THR A 294 -13.75 -20.91 10.71
C THR A 294 -13.32 -22.17 11.47
N GLY A 295 -14.15 -22.71 12.35
CA GLY A 295 -13.90 -24.03 12.94
C GLY A 295 -13.78 -25.15 11.90
N GLY A 296 -14.46 -25.02 10.75
CA GLY A 296 -14.51 -26.02 9.70
C GLY A 296 -13.74 -25.66 8.42
N ASP A 297 -13.32 -24.41 8.24
CA ASP A 297 -12.73 -23.93 6.98
C ASP A 297 -11.32 -23.34 7.16
N ARG A 298 -10.43 -23.60 6.20
CA ARG A 298 -9.02 -23.20 6.18
C ARG A 298 -8.58 -22.69 4.81
N VAL A 299 -7.55 -21.85 4.81
CA VAL A 299 -6.67 -21.61 3.66
C VAL A 299 -5.42 -22.45 3.86
N TYR A 300 -5.15 -23.38 2.94
CA TYR A 300 -3.93 -24.20 2.89
C TYR A 300 -2.94 -23.62 1.89
N PHE A 301 -1.67 -23.56 2.29
CA PHE A 301 -0.63 -22.94 1.49
C PHE A 301 0.76 -23.53 1.76
N TYR A 302 1.70 -23.18 0.90
CA TYR A 302 3.14 -23.43 1.05
C TYR A 302 3.90 -22.12 0.77
N ALA A 303 4.79 -21.72 1.67
CA ALA A 303 5.59 -20.50 1.51
C ALA A 303 7.01 -20.87 1.06
N ASP A 304 7.41 -20.38 -0.11
CA ASP A 304 8.76 -20.52 -0.66
C ASP A 304 9.46 -19.16 -0.60
N THR A 305 10.20 -18.91 0.48
CA THR A 305 10.95 -17.65 0.66
C THR A 305 12.07 -17.50 -0.37
N GLY A 306 12.58 -18.59 -0.95
CA GLY A 306 13.60 -18.55 -1.99
C GLY A 306 13.07 -18.08 -3.35
N LYS A 307 11.74 -18.22 -3.58
CA LYS A 307 11.04 -17.70 -4.75
C LYS A 307 10.13 -16.51 -4.43
N GLU A 308 10.18 -16.01 -3.20
CA GLU A 308 9.35 -14.90 -2.73
C GLU A 308 7.86 -15.12 -3.01
N THR A 309 7.40 -16.37 -2.93
CA THR A 309 6.06 -16.79 -3.38
C THR A 309 5.37 -17.66 -2.33
N VAL A 310 4.09 -17.40 -2.08
CA VAL A 310 3.19 -18.25 -1.30
C VAL A 310 2.22 -18.94 -2.26
N TYR A 311 2.29 -20.25 -2.30
CA TYR A 311 1.46 -21.12 -3.11
C TYR A 311 0.19 -21.48 -2.33
N VAL A 312 -0.98 -21.01 -2.77
CA VAL A 312 -2.28 -21.24 -2.15
C VAL A 312 -2.94 -22.45 -2.80
N GLY A 313 -2.94 -23.58 -2.08
CA GLY A 313 -3.41 -24.87 -2.60
C GLY A 313 -4.91 -25.09 -2.49
N HIS A 314 -5.54 -24.61 -1.41
CA HIS A 314 -6.97 -24.88 -1.14
C HIS A 314 -7.59 -23.84 -0.20
N ILE A 315 -8.83 -23.43 -0.48
CA ILE A 315 -9.64 -22.50 0.31
C ILE A 315 -11.02 -23.12 0.56
N GLY A 316 -11.32 -23.47 1.81
CA GLY A 316 -12.63 -24.02 2.17
C GLY A 316 -12.52 -25.08 3.27
N LYS A 317 -13.35 -26.12 3.20
CA LYS A 317 -13.46 -27.14 4.25
C LYS A 317 -12.11 -27.75 4.64
N HIS A 318 -11.91 -27.94 5.93
CA HIS A 318 -10.72 -28.53 6.51
C HIS A 318 -10.45 -29.90 5.90
N LEU A 319 -9.26 -30.04 5.32
CA LEU A 319 -8.80 -31.28 4.72
C LEU A 319 -8.42 -32.29 5.82
N PRO A 320 -8.63 -33.60 5.62
CA PRO A 320 -8.41 -34.60 6.67
C PRO A 320 -6.94 -34.61 7.17
N GLY A 321 -6.74 -34.34 8.46
CA GLY A 321 -5.45 -34.50 9.16
C GLY A 321 -5.28 -35.87 9.82
N LYS A 322 -4.09 -36.21 10.34
CA LYS A 322 -3.90 -37.37 11.24
C LYS A 322 -4.78 -37.17 12.48
N LYS A 323 -5.72 -38.09 12.73
CA LYS A 323 -6.20 -38.30 14.11
C LYS A 323 -5.12 -39.19 14.74
N TYR A 324 -4.41 -38.67 15.73
CA TYR A 324 -3.68 -39.54 16.65
C TYR A 324 -4.75 -40.41 17.32
N GLY A 325 -4.77 -41.69 16.96
CA GLY A 325 -5.37 -42.74 17.78
C GLY A 325 -4.30 -43.22 18.75
#